data_AF-A0A7S3WR72-F1
#
_entry.id   AF-A0A7S3WR72-F1
#
_cell.length_a   1.000
_cell.length_b   1.000
_cell.length_c   1.000
_cell.angle_alpha   90.00
_cell.angle_beta   90.00
_cell.angle_gamma   90.00
#
_symmetry.space_group_name_H-M   'P 1'
#
loop_
_entity.id
_entity.type
_entity.pdbx_description
1 polymer ?
#
loop_
_entity_poly.entity_id
_entity_poly.type
_entity_poly.pdbx_seq_one_letter_code
_entity_poly.pdbx_strand_id
1 'polypeptide(L)'
;FWLKPFWLKLQTASQSPPLRRRQPLPVCNNPLASMDFKSMASFWDIPGMKPGVITGDVAWNLLKYAKVKGFAIPAFNCTGSSVCNAVLEAGAKIGRPVMIQFSEGGSAFFCGKAIANDKKQAAILGACAGAHYVR
;
A
#
# COMPACT_ATOMS: atom_id res chain seq x y z
N PHE A 1 25.34 17.23 4.20
CA PHE A 1 25.98 16.52 5.33
C PHE A 1 24.97 15.79 6.24
N TRP A 2 23.81 15.36 5.73
CA TRP A 2 22.90 14.45 6.44
C TRP A 2 21.98 13.79 5.41
N LEU A 3 22.26 12.55 5.01
CA LEU A 3 21.37 11.62 4.27
C LEU A 3 22.10 10.35 3.78
N LYS A 4 23.44 10.30 3.82
CA LYS A 4 24.21 9.08 3.50
C LYS A 4 24.34 8.00 4.61
N PRO A 5 24.22 8.27 5.93
CA PRO A 5 24.50 7.22 6.91
C PRO A 5 23.29 6.34 7.29
N PHE A 6 22.07 6.67 6.85
CA PHE A 6 20.88 5.87 7.20
C PHE A 6 20.74 4.60 6.35
N TRP A 7 21.16 4.65 5.08
CA TRP A 7 21.05 3.53 4.14
C TRP A 7 22.08 2.42 4.39
N LEU A 8 23.26 2.73 4.92
CA LEU A 8 24.33 1.74 5.14
C LEU A 8 24.10 0.89 6.41
N LYS A 9 23.30 1.37 7.37
CA LYS A 9 23.03 0.68 8.65
C LYS A 9 21.97 -0.42 8.55
N LEU A 10 21.23 -0.49 7.44
CA LEU A 10 20.24 -1.54 7.18
C LEU A 10 20.87 -2.83 6.60
N GLN A 11 22.10 -2.76 6.06
CA GLN A 11 22.78 -3.94 5.50
C GLN A 11 23.59 -4.75 6.53
N THR A 12 23.93 -4.18 7.69
CA THR A 12 24.78 -4.85 8.70
C THR A 12 24.01 -5.47 9.88
N ALA A 13 22.69 -5.29 9.96
CA ALA A 13 21.86 -5.90 10.99
C ALA A 13 21.36 -7.30 10.58
N SER A 14 22.29 -8.22 10.29
CA SER A 14 22.01 -9.63 10.01
C SER A 14 22.75 -10.54 10.99
N GLN A 15 22.51 -10.39 12.29
CA GLN A 15 22.84 -11.42 13.29
C GLN A 15 21.78 -11.43 14.38
N SER A 16 20.59 -11.96 14.04
CA SER A 16 19.64 -12.47 15.02
C SER A 16 19.93 -13.95 15.31
N PRO A 17 19.69 -14.45 16.54
CA PRO A 17 19.97 -15.84 16.91
C PRO A 17 19.20 -16.81 15.99
N PRO A 18 19.70 -18.03 15.76
CA PRO A 18 19.13 -18.94 14.76
C PRO A 18 17.72 -19.35 15.20
N LEU A 19 16.72 -18.68 14.63
CA LEU A 19 15.34 -19.13 14.67
C LEU A 19 15.31 -20.47 13.96
N ARG A 20 14.97 -21.53 14.71
CA ARG A 20 14.70 -22.89 14.24
C ARG A 20 14.06 -22.79 12.86
N ARG A 21 14.74 -23.30 11.81
CA ARG A 21 14.24 -23.27 10.42
C ARG A 21 12.81 -23.77 10.45
N ARG A 22 11.83 -22.86 10.39
CA ARG A 22 10.48 -23.25 10.00
C ARG A 22 10.70 -23.82 8.61
N GLN A 23 10.35 -25.09 8.42
CA GLN A 23 10.24 -25.65 7.09
C GLN A 23 9.49 -24.61 6.24
N PRO A 24 9.95 -24.30 5.02
CA PRO A 24 9.18 -23.43 4.16
C PRO A 24 7.77 -24.00 4.16
N LEU A 25 6.79 -23.17 4.58
CA LEU A 25 5.39 -23.53 4.43
C LEU A 25 5.24 -24.05 2.99
N PRO A 26 4.52 -25.16 2.76
CA PRO A 26 4.39 -25.71 1.41
C PRO A 26 4.05 -24.54 0.51
N VAL A 27 4.93 -24.28 -0.47
CA VAL A 27 4.70 -23.26 -1.47
C VAL A 27 3.38 -23.69 -2.09
N CYS A 28 2.31 -23.02 -1.73
CA CYS A 28 1.05 -23.17 -2.44
C CYS A 28 1.44 -22.91 -3.88
N ASN A 29 1.30 -23.92 -4.74
CA ASN A 29 1.39 -23.75 -6.18
C ASN A 29 0.22 -22.84 -6.55
N ASN A 30 0.39 -21.54 -6.32
CA ASN A 30 -0.55 -20.51 -6.69
C ASN A 30 -0.34 -20.31 -8.19
N PRO A 31 -1.33 -20.62 -9.04
CA PRO A 31 -1.25 -20.34 -10.48
C PRO A 31 -1.09 -18.83 -10.78
N LEU A 32 -1.17 -17.97 -9.76
CA LEU A 32 -0.89 -16.52 -9.79
C LEU A 32 0.62 -16.16 -9.74
N ALA A 33 1.51 -17.11 -9.40
CA ALA A 33 2.95 -16.86 -9.33
C ALA A 33 3.64 -16.82 -10.71
N SER A 34 3.01 -17.42 -11.74
CA SER A 34 3.54 -17.54 -13.10
C SER A 34 2.79 -16.68 -14.12
N MET A 35 2.32 -15.49 -13.73
CA MET A 35 1.71 -14.56 -14.67
C MET A 35 2.77 -13.84 -15.51
N ASP A 36 2.64 -13.96 -16.84
CA ASP A 36 3.45 -13.18 -17.77
C ASP A 36 2.92 -11.74 -17.86
N PHE A 37 3.39 -10.88 -16.96
CA PHE A 37 3.04 -9.45 -16.96
C PHE A 37 3.60 -8.68 -18.17
N LYS A 38 4.49 -9.29 -18.96
CA LYS A 38 5.12 -8.62 -20.11
C LYS A 38 4.15 -8.52 -21.29
N SER A 39 3.37 -9.57 -21.52
CA SER A 39 2.38 -9.66 -22.60
C SER A 39 1.08 -8.91 -22.33
N MET A 40 0.76 -8.61 -21.07
CA MET A 40 -0.44 -7.84 -20.68
C MET A 40 -0.39 -6.40 -21.23
N ALA A 41 -1.50 -5.94 -21.82
CA ALA A 41 -1.60 -4.60 -22.40
C ALA A 41 -2.04 -3.57 -21.35
N SER A 42 -2.92 -3.98 -20.42
CA SER A 42 -3.49 -3.11 -19.40
C SER A 42 -3.43 -3.72 -18.01
N PHE A 43 -3.48 -2.88 -16.98
CA PHE A 43 -3.62 -3.35 -15.60
C PHE A 43 -5.01 -3.94 -15.31
N TRP A 44 -6.00 -3.64 -16.16
CA TRP A 44 -7.34 -4.25 -16.10
C TRP A 44 -7.34 -5.75 -16.42
N ASP A 45 -6.32 -6.24 -17.14
CA ASP A 45 -6.21 -7.65 -17.55
C ASP A 45 -5.79 -8.58 -16.39
N ILE A 46 -5.42 -8.00 -15.23
CA ILE A 46 -5.08 -8.77 -14.03
C ILE A 46 -6.36 -9.47 -13.55
N PRO A 47 -6.36 -10.81 -13.41
CA PRO A 47 -7.56 -11.53 -13.01
C PRO A 47 -7.97 -11.15 -11.59
N GLY A 48 -9.26 -10.88 -11.41
CA GLY A 48 -9.82 -10.38 -10.15
C GLY A 48 -9.76 -8.86 -9.99
N MET A 49 -9.22 -8.12 -10.96
CA MET A 49 -9.27 -6.66 -10.96
C MET A 49 -10.71 -6.16 -11.09
N LYS A 50 -11.12 -5.31 -10.15
CA LYS A 50 -12.44 -4.65 -10.13
C LYS A 50 -12.26 -3.20 -9.68
N PRO A 51 -13.13 -2.27 -10.10
CA PRO A 51 -13.12 -0.91 -9.56
C PRO A 51 -13.40 -0.96 -8.04
N GLY A 52 -12.69 -0.11 -7.29
CA GLY A 52 -12.79 -0.05 -5.83
C GLY A 52 -11.46 -0.41 -5.15
N VAL A 53 -11.53 -0.72 -3.86
CA VAL A 53 -10.35 -1.07 -3.06
C VAL A 53 -9.82 -2.45 -3.44
N ILE A 54 -8.56 -2.47 -3.89
CA ILE A 54 -7.85 -3.68 -4.30
C ILE A 54 -7.21 -4.32 -3.07
N THR A 55 -7.41 -5.63 -2.89
CA THR A 55 -6.88 -6.39 -1.75
C THR A 55 -6.25 -7.72 -2.19
N GLY A 56 -5.44 -8.32 -1.31
CA GLY A 56 -4.85 -9.65 -1.52
C GLY A 56 -3.89 -9.74 -2.71
N ASP A 57 -3.93 -10.87 -3.41
CA ASP A 57 -3.03 -11.18 -4.52
C ASP A 57 -3.14 -10.20 -5.69
N VAL A 58 -4.32 -9.61 -5.91
CA VAL A 58 -4.54 -8.63 -6.98
C VAL A 58 -3.70 -7.38 -6.75
N ALA A 59 -3.59 -6.91 -5.50
CA ALA A 59 -2.76 -5.75 -5.15
C ALA A 59 -1.27 -6.04 -5.38
N TRP A 60 -0.83 -7.25 -5.04
CA TRP A 60 0.56 -7.68 -5.27
C TRP A 60 0.88 -7.82 -6.76
N ASN A 61 -0.05 -8.34 -7.54
CA ASN A 61 0.10 -8.47 -8.99
C ASN A 61 0.13 -7.11 -9.69
N LEU A 62 -0.64 -6.12 -9.21
CA LEU A 62 -0.57 -4.75 -9.71
C LEU A 62 0.83 -4.14 -9.52
N LEU A 63 1.45 -4.35 -8.35
CA LEU A 63 2.82 -3.89 -8.08
C LEU A 63 3.86 -4.59 -8.97
N LYS A 64 3.71 -5.90 -9.19
CA LYS A 64 4.58 -6.65 -10.13
C LYS A 64 4.43 -6.14 -11.56
N TYR A 65 3.19 -5.92 -12.01
CA TYR A 65 2.90 -5.35 -13.31
C TYR A 65 3.55 -3.97 -13.49
N ALA A 66 3.43 -3.10 -12.47
CA ALA A 66 4.06 -1.78 -12.46
C ALA A 66 5.59 -1.87 -12.57
N LYS A 67 6.22 -2.83 -11.88
CA LYS A 67 7.66 -3.08 -11.96
C LYS A 67 8.11 -3.56 -13.35
N VAL A 68 7.35 -4.45 -14.00
CA VAL A 68 7.68 -4.99 -15.33
C VAL A 68 7.50 -3.94 -16.42
N LYS A 69 6.42 -3.14 -16.35
CA LYS A 69 6.14 -2.08 -17.33
C LYS A 69 6.90 -0.77 -17.07
N GLY A 70 7.53 -0.62 -15.90
CA GLY A 70 8.38 0.52 -15.58
C GLY A 70 7.63 1.80 -15.21
N PHE A 71 6.50 1.69 -14.49
CA PHE A 71 5.78 2.87 -13.97
C PHE A 71 5.62 2.81 -12.45
N ALA A 72 5.44 3.97 -11.84
CA ALA A 72 5.13 4.11 -10.42
C ALA A 72 3.65 4.41 -10.21
N ILE A 73 3.12 3.97 -9.06
CA ILE A 73 1.77 4.30 -8.61
C ILE A 73 1.90 5.43 -7.58
N PRO A 74 1.28 6.59 -7.79
CA PRO A 74 1.38 7.71 -6.86
C PRO A 74 0.63 7.39 -5.56
N ALA A 75 1.22 7.75 -4.43
CA ALA A 75 0.65 7.58 -3.10
C ALA A 75 0.37 8.95 -2.45
N PHE A 76 -0.90 9.21 -2.13
CA PHE A 76 -1.36 10.48 -1.59
C PHE A 76 -1.72 10.35 -0.12
N ASN A 77 -1.08 11.19 0.71
CA ASN A 77 -1.45 11.33 2.11
C ASN A 77 -2.80 12.03 2.22
N CYS A 78 -3.77 11.35 2.82
CA CYS A 78 -5.10 11.91 3.08
C CYS A 78 -5.28 12.22 4.56
N THR A 79 -5.99 13.32 4.84
CA THR A 79 -6.30 13.78 6.20
C THR A 79 -7.79 13.93 6.42
N GLY A 80 -8.61 13.97 5.37
CA GLY A 80 -10.06 14.10 5.45
C GLY A 80 -10.74 13.56 4.20
N SER A 81 -12.07 13.48 4.24
CA SER A 81 -12.92 13.01 3.15
C SER A 81 -12.73 13.80 1.85
N SER A 82 -12.60 15.12 1.94
CA SER A 82 -12.38 16.00 0.78
C SER A 82 -11.12 15.65 0.00
N VAL A 83 -10.02 15.36 0.70
CA VAL A 83 -8.75 14.98 0.07
C VAL A 83 -8.86 13.59 -0.55
N CYS A 84 -9.54 12.64 0.11
CA CYS A 84 -9.80 11.32 -0.45
C CYS A 84 -10.59 11.43 -1.77
N ASN A 85 -11.66 12.22 -1.79
CA ASN A 85 -12.48 12.42 -2.98
C ASN A 85 -11.71 13.06 -4.12
N ALA A 86 -10.88 14.07 -3.83
CA ALA A 86 -10.04 14.71 -4.84
C ALA A 86 -9.05 13.72 -5.49
N VAL A 87 -8.46 12.81 -4.69
CA VAL A 87 -7.56 11.77 -5.20
C VAL A 87 -8.32 10.76 -6.06
N LEU A 88 -9.52 10.35 -5.63
CA LEU A 88 -10.37 9.43 -6.40
C LEU A 88 -10.84 10.05 -7.72
N GLU A 89 -11.25 11.32 -7.71
CA GLU A 89 -11.65 12.07 -8.91
C GLU A 89 -10.48 12.20 -9.89
N ALA A 90 -9.29 12.56 -9.40
CA ALA A 90 -8.09 12.64 -10.22
C ALA A 90 -7.71 11.28 -10.83
N GLY A 91 -7.79 10.21 -10.04
CA GLY A 91 -7.55 8.83 -10.50
C GLY A 91 -8.54 8.41 -11.59
N ALA A 92 -9.83 8.70 -11.39
CA ALA A 92 -10.89 8.41 -12.37
C ALA A 92 -10.69 9.19 -13.67
N LYS A 93 -10.33 10.48 -13.59
CA LYS A 93 -10.10 11.34 -14.75
C LYS A 93 -8.90 10.88 -15.60
N ILE A 94 -7.83 10.41 -14.96
CA ILE A 94 -6.62 9.94 -15.63
C ILE A 94 -6.76 8.46 -16.06
N GLY A 95 -7.69 7.72 -15.47
CA GLY A 95 -7.89 6.30 -15.75
C GLY A 95 -6.72 5.42 -15.29
N ARG A 96 -6.03 5.82 -14.20
CA ARG A 96 -4.83 5.14 -13.67
C ARG A 96 -4.99 4.78 -12.20
N PRO A 97 -4.31 3.72 -11.70
CA PRO A 97 -4.36 3.36 -10.30
C PRO A 97 -3.70 4.45 -9.43
N VAL A 98 -4.28 4.68 -8.25
CA VAL A 98 -3.78 5.61 -7.23
C VAL A 98 -3.75 4.90 -5.87
N MET A 99 -2.82 5.28 -5.00
CA MET A 99 -2.76 4.80 -3.62
C MET A 99 -3.18 5.90 -2.65
N ILE A 100 -4.14 5.60 -1.79
CA ILE A 100 -4.52 6.45 -0.67
C ILE A 100 -3.81 5.92 0.57
N GLN A 101 -3.09 6.79 1.26
CA GLN A 101 -2.40 6.45 2.50
C GLN A 101 -2.73 7.47 3.58
N PHE A 102 -2.69 7.00 4.82
CA PHE A 102 -2.88 7.85 5.99
C PHE A 102 -1.61 7.84 6.82
N SER A 103 -1.07 9.02 7.11
CA SER A 103 0.01 9.18 8.07
C SER A 103 -0.54 9.14 9.49
N GLU A 104 0.31 9.00 10.50
CA GLU A 104 -0.12 9.02 11.91
C GLU A 104 -0.87 10.31 12.25
N GLY A 105 -0.27 11.47 11.92
CA GLY A 105 -0.92 12.76 12.12
C GLY A 105 -2.13 13.00 11.21
N GLY A 106 -2.11 12.49 9.98
CA GLY A 106 -3.24 12.59 9.05
C GLY A 106 -4.45 11.77 9.51
N SER A 107 -4.19 10.59 10.08
CA SER A 107 -5.22 9.74 10.67
C SER A 107 -5.80 10.38 11.92
N ALA A 108 -4.95 10.91 12.81
CA ALA A 108 -5.42 11.64 13.99
C ALA A 108 -6.28 12.86 13.61
N PHE A 109 -5.92 13.56 12.52
CA PHE A 109 -6.74 14.64 11.98
C PHE A 109 -8.09 14.14 11.44
N PHE A 110 -8.10 13.01 10.73
CA PHE A 110 -9.32 12.38 10.20
C PHE A 110 -10.28 11.96 11.33
N CYS A 111 -9.74 11.48 12.45
CA CYS A 111 -10.52 11.13 13.66
C CYS A 111 -11.05 12.37 14.39
N GLY A 112 -10.31 13.48 14.30
CA GLY A 112 -10.61 14.75 14.96
C GLY A 112 -9.61 15.05 16.09
N LYS A 113 -9.07 16.27 16.08
CA LYS A 113 -8.06 16.72 17.07
C LYS A 113 -8.57 16.78 18.52
N ALA A 114 -9.88 16.71 18.73
CA ALA A 114 -10.49 16.70 20.06
C ALA A 114 -10.26 15.38 20.81
N ILE A 115 -9.90 14.30 20.10
CA ILE A 115 -9.67 12.99 20.70
C ILE A 115 -8.19 12.90 21.13
N ALA A 116 -7.95 12.55 22.39
CA ALA A 116 -6.60 12.37 22.91
C ALA A 116 -5.83 11.30 22.11
N ASN A 117 -4.56 11.54 21.81
CA ASN A 117 -3.74 10.66 20.97
C ASN A 117 -2.52 10.07 21.70
N ASP A 118 -2.52 10.07 23.04
CA ASP A 118 -1.35 9.70 23.86
C ASP A 118 -0.84 8.28 23.58
N LYS A 119 -1.76 7.37 23.26
CA LYS A 119 -1.47 5.97 22.89
C LYS A 119 -1.67 5.69 21.40
N LYS A 120 -1.64 6.73 20.55
CA LYS A 120 -1.95 6.65 19.11
C LYS A 120 -3.37 6.17 18.80
N GLN A 121 -4.27 6.22 19.79
CA GLN A 121 -5.65 5.74 19.66
C GLN A 121 -6.45 6.53 18.62
N ALA A 122 -6.29 7.86 18.57
CA ALA A 122 -6.93 8.69 17.56
C ALA A 122 -6.38 8.39 16.15
N ALA A 123 -5.07 8.16 16.03
CA ALA A 123 -4.47 7.76 14.77
C ALA A 123 -4.98 6.39 14.28
N ILE A 124 -5.11 5.39 15.15
CA ILE A 124 -5.63 4.07 14.79
C ILE A 124 -7.10 4.16 14.35
N LEU A 125 -7.95 4.81 15.16
CA LEU A 125 -9.36 4.98 14.86
C LEU A 125 -9.58 5.78 13.58
N GLY A 126 -8.82 6.84 13.38
CA GLY A 126 -8.87 7.64 12.16
C GLY A 126 -8.42 6.89 10.92
N ALA A 127 -7.38 6.05 11.02
CA ALA A 127 -6.95 5.21 9.90
C ALA A 127 -8.02 4.17 9.55
N CYS A 128 -8.65 3.54 10.54
CA CYS A 128 -9.78 2.64 10.32
C CYS A 128 -10.97 3.37 9.68
N ALA A 129 -11.36 4.53 10.20
CA ALA A 129 -12.45 5.34 9.66
C ALA A 129 -12.16 5.77 8.21
N GLY A 130 -10.94 6.23 7.93
CA GLY A 130 -10.50 6.58 6.58
C GLY A 130 -10.51 5.39 5.61
N ALA A 131 -10.06 4.21 6.07
CA ALA A 131 -10.12 2.99 5.26
C ALA A 131 -11.57 2.57 4.95
N HIS A 132 -12.48 2.70 5.92
CA HIS A 132 -13.91 2.46 5.71
C HIS A 132 -14.56 3.49 4.79
N TYR A 133 -14.10 4.74 4.83
CA TYR A 133 -14.60 5.80 3.95
C TYR A 133 -14.28 5.55 2.47
N VAL A 134 -13.09 5.00 2.19
CA VAL A 134 -12.59 4.77 0.81
C VAL A 134 -13.08 3.45 0.20
N ARG A 135 -13.53 2.51 1.03
CA ARG A 135 -13.97 1.16 0.61
C ARG A 135 -15.19 1.18 -0.30
#